data_AF-A0A7V9IWL5-F1
#
_entry.id   AF-A0A7V9IWL5-F1
#
_cell.length_a   1.000
_cell.length_b   1.000
_cell.length_c   1.000
_cell.angle_alpha   90.00
_cell.angle_beta   90.00
_cell.angle_gamma   90.00
#
_symmetry.space_group_name_H-M   'P 1'
#
loop_
_entity.id
_entity.type
_entity.pdbx_description
1 polymer ?
#
loop_
_entity_poly.entity_id
_entity_poly.type
_entity_poly.pdbx_seq_one_letter_code
_entity_poly.pdbx_strand_id
1 'polypeptide(L)'
;MANRVPPRFGRWERRAKRTSWTGGRCATSGRALDRARAARDLAGQSRGRAASPGAPRPVLAATGLLGGFHVTLGLLALVVTTGALAEAVPAPTAHVLGSLTFGIGFVFLTVGRSELFTENFLIPVAAVLSGHAAKRSVARLWVITFGLNLAGIALFVVLASIPGVLEPEALQAAGELADTLAERDLPAGAASAVLGGAVITVFTWLAEAAESDLTRLSSSPLPSASSCWPPA
;
A
#
# COMPACT_ATOMS: atom_id res chain seq x y z
N MET A 1 -1.07 77.60 49.98
CA MET A 1 0.20 77.05 49.45
C MET A 1 -0.16 76.12 48.31
N ALA A 2 -0.19 76.62 47.08
CA ALA A 2 0.93 76.80 46.15
C ALA A 2 1.00 75.63 45.14
N ASN A 3 0.39 75.90 43.99
CA ASN A 3 0.51 75.26 42.69
C ASN A 3 1.98 75.10 42.26
N ARG A 4 2.34 74.00 41.56
CA ARG A 4 3.44 73.96 40.56
C ARG A 4 3.49 72.62 39.77
N VAL A 5 3.68 72.78 38.47
CA VAL A 5 3.87 71.85 37.33
C VAL A 5 5.21 72.28 36.66
N PRO A 6 5.95 71.58 35.75
CA PRO A 6 6.15 70.16 35.35
C PRO A 6 7.69 69.76 35.37
N PRO A 7 8.31 68.86 34.54
CA PRO A 7 8.35 68.88 33.07
C PRO A 7 8.04 67.56 32.32
N ARG A 8 7.72 67.79 31.04
CA ARG A 8 7.43 66.86 29.95
C ARG A 8 8.65 66.01 29.56
N PHE A 9 8.43 64.72 29.25
CA PHE A 9 9.36 63.94 28.44
C PHE A 9 8.64 63.26 27.27
N GLY A 10 8.93 63.78 26.08
CA GLY A 10 9.30 62.99 24.89
C GLY A 10 8.31 61.98 24.34
N ARG A 11 7.36 62.46 23.53
CA ARG A 11 6.67 61.66 22.52
C ARG A 11 7.68 61.32 21.41
N TRP A 12 8.39 60.20 21.51
CA TRP A 12 9.27 59.70 20.45
C TRP A 12 8.46 58.85 19.47
N GLU A 13 7.94 59.50 18.45
CA GLU A 13 7.47 58.88 17.22
C GLU A 13 8.60 58.07 16.58
N ARG A 14 8.62 56.75 16.77
CA ARG A 14 9.33 55.88 15.83
C ARG A 14 8.47 55.76 14.58
N ARG A 15 8.77 56.64 13.63
CA ARG A 15 8.43 56.53 12.21
C ARG A 15 8.96 55.18 11.71
N ALA A 16 8.16 54.13 11.80
CA ALA A 16 8.42 52.87 11.12
C ALA A 16 8.38 53.17 9.62
N LYS A 17 9.56 53.35 9.02
CA LYS A 17 9.72 53.43 7.58
C LYS A 17 9.18 52.11 7.02
N ARG A 18 7.99 52.20 6.42
CA ARG A 18 7.40 51.17 5.57
C ARG A 18 8.30 51.06 4.34
N THR A 19 9.39 50.30 4.45
CA THR A 19 10.17 49.91 3.29
C THR A 19 9.28 48.96 2.50
N SER A 20 8.73 49.44 1.40
CA SER A 20 8.04 48.63 0.42
C SER A 20 9.08 47.69 -0.21
N TRP A 21 9.28 46.54 0.43
CA TRP A 21 9.98 45.44 -0.19
C TRP A 21 9.02 44.85 -1.22
N THR A 22 9.19 45.22 -2.49
CA THR A 22 8.62 44.48 -3.61
C THR A 22 9.37 43.16 -3.72
N GLY A 23 9.01 42.23 -2.83
CA GLY A 23 9.48 40.86 -2.86
C GLY A 23 9.08 40.24 -4.19
N GLY A 24 10.08 40.04 -5.05
CA GLY A 24 9.98 39.19 -6.22
C GLY A 24 9.45 37.83 -5.77
N ARG A 25 8.21 37.55 -6.18
CA ARG A 25 7.47 36.36 -5.78
C ARG A 25 8.27 35.12 -6.13
N CYS A 26 8.53 34.29 -5.13
CA CYS A 26 8.85 32.87 -5.28
C CYS A 26 7.60 32.13 -5.81
N ALA A 27 7.16 32.46 -7.02
CA ALA A 27 5.91 31.96 -7.61
C ALA A 27 6.07 30.61 -8.32
N THR A 28 7.29 30.08 -8.38
CA THR A 28 7.63 28.81 -9.06
C THR A 28 7.53 27.60 -8.14
N SER A 29 7.70 27.77 -6.82
CA SER A 29 7.62 26.67 -5.85
C SER A 29 6.18 26.19 -5.62
N GLY A 30 5.21 27.11 -5.56
CA GLY A 30 3.78 26.78 -5.37
C GLY A 30 3.22 25.92 -6.50
N ARG A 31 3.43 26.31 -7.77
CA ARG A 31 2.92 25.56 -8.93
C ARG A 31 3.56 24.17 -9.07
N ALA A 32 4.81 23.99 -8.66
CA ALA A 32 5.48 22.69 -8.67
C ALA A 32 4.92 21.79 -7.55
N LEU A 33 4.71 22.34 -6.35
CA LEU A 33 4.06 21.64 -5.23
C LEU A 33 2.60 21.28 -5.55
N ASP A 34 1.86 22.15 -6.21
CA ASP A 34 0.47 21.92 -6.62
C ASP A 34 0.38 20.84 -7.70
N ARG A 35 1.30 20.83 -8.68
CA ARG A 35 1.42 19.75 -9.67
C ARG A 35 1.81 18.42 -9.02
N ALA A 36 2.70 18.43 -8.03
CA ALA A 36 3.08 17.24 -7.29
C ALA A 36 1.96 16.72 -6.38
N ARG A 37 1.10 17.59 -5.83
CA ARG A 37 -0.12 17.19 -5.12
C ARG A 37 -1.17 16.63 -6.08
N ALA A 38 -1.40 17.29 -7.22
CA ALA A 38 -2.33 16.80 -8.23
C ALA A 38 -1.88 15.45 -8.82
N ALA A 39 -0.57 15.24 -9.04
CA ALA A 39 -0.03 13.95 -9.46
C ALA A 39 -0.19 12.86 -8.38
N ARG A 40 -0.04 13.22 -7.10
CA ARG A 40 -0.33 12.33 -5.95
C ARG A 40 -1.81 11.96 -5.88
N ASP A 41 -2.70 12.92 -6.06
CA ASP A 41 -4.14 12.69 -6.09
C ASP A 41 -4.50 11.76 -7.26
N LEU A 42 -3.88 11.92 -8.43
CA LEU A 42 -4.08 11.03 -9.59
C LEU A 42 -3.49 9.61 -9.38
N ALA A 43 -2.35 9.48 -8.69
CA ALA A 43 -1.72 8.20 -8.36
C ALA A 43 -2.47 7.43 -7.25
N GLY A 44 -3.01 8.13 -6.25
CA GLY A 44 -3.92 7.57 -5.25
C GLY A 44 -5.28 7.22 -5.84
N GLN A 45 -5.81 8.07 -6.72
CA GLN A 45 -7.09 7.87 -7.40
C GLN A 45 -7.06 6.75 -8.45
N SER A 46 -5.89 6.36 -8.95
CA SER A 46 -5.73 5.16 -9.79
C SER A 46 -5.76 3.85 -8.98
N ARG A 47 -5.46 3.89 -7.67
CA ARG A 47 -5.60 2.74 -6.75
C ARG A 47 -7.08 2.55 -6.38
N GLY A 48 -7.78 3.66 -6.11
CA GLY A 48 -9.22 3.66 -5.86
C GLY A 48 -10.11 3.50 -7.10
N ARG A 49 -9.56 3.47 -8.33
CA ARG A 49 -10.35 3.39 -9.57
C ARG A 49 -10.83 1.99 -9.91
N ALA A 50 -10.09 0.94 -9.51
CA ALA A 50 -10.49 -0.45 -9.69
C ALA A 50 -11.40 -0.94 -8.54
N ALA A 51 -11.12 -0.53 -7.30
CA ALA A 51 -12.00 -0.73 -6.13
C ALA A 51 -13.25 0.19 -6.10
N SER A 52 -13.34 1.20 -6.98
CA SER A 52 -14.50 2.09 -7.03
C SER A 52 -15.76 1.36 -7.48
N PRO A 53 -16.95 1.65 -6.91
CA PRO A 53 -18.23 1.07 -7.33
C PRO A 53 -18.62 1.30 -8.81
N GLY A 54 -17.85 2.09 -9.56
CA GLY A 54 -18.01 2.37 -10.99
C GLY A 54 -16.78 2.05 -11.86
N ALA A 55 -15.82 1.25 -11.37
CA ALA A 55 -14.70 0.79 -12.18
C ALA A 55 -15.20 0.13 -13.50
N PRO A 56 -14.53 0.34 -14.64
CA PRO A 56 -14.84 -0.40 -15.84
C PRO A 56 -14.71 -1.90 -15.56
N ARG A 57 -15.79 -2.65 -15.79
CA ARG A 57 -15.87 -4.12 -15.61
C ARG A 57 -14.62 -4.89 -16.08
N PRO A 58 -14.00 -4.59 -17.25
CA PRO A 58 -12.80 -5.32 -17.68
C PRO A 58 -11.56 -5.04 -16.82
N VAL A 59 -11.44 -3.83 -16.26
CA VAL A 59 -10.30 -3.48 -15.39
C VAL A 59 -10.37 -4.28 -14.10
N LEU A 60 -11.54 -4.30 -13.44
CA LEU A 60 -11.75 -5.09 -12.22
C LEU A 60 -11.57 -6.59 -12.47
N ALA A 61 -12.05 -7.09 -13.61
CA ALA A 61 -11.83 -8.48 -14.02
C ALA A 61 -10.34 -8.82 -14.12
N ALA A 62 -9.57 -7.99 -14.84
CA ALA A 62 -8.14 -8.20 -15.03
C ALA A 62 -7.36 -8.09 -13.71
N THR A 63 -7.59 -7.05 -12.92
CA THR A 63 -6.88 -6.84 -11.65
C THR A 63 -7.27 -7.87 -10.59
N GLY A 64 -8.51 -8.35 -10.59
CA GLY A 64 -8.96 -9.44 -9.73
C GLY A 64 -8.33 -10.79 -10.11
N LEU A 65 -8.26 -11.12 -11.40
CA LEU A 65 -7.58 -12.34 -11.85
C LEU A 65 -6.08 -12.31 -11.50
N LEU A 66 -5.42 -11.19 -11.77
CA LEU A 66 -4.02 -10.97 -11.41
C LEU A 66 -3.79 -11.07 -9.90
N GLY A 67 -4.75 -10.64 -9.07
CA GLY A 67 -4.69 -10.84 -7.62
C GLY A 67 -4.53 -12.31 -7.24
N GLY A 68 -5.30 -13.20 -7.89
CA GLY A 68 -5.16 -14.65 -7.70
C GLY A 68 -3.82 -15.20 -8.18
N PHE A 69 -3.34 -14.73 -9.33
CA PHE A 69 -2.01 -15.10 -9.86
C PHE A 69 -0.88 -14.71 -8.90
N HIS A 70 -0.90 -13.49 -8.36
CA HIS A 70 0.15 -13.02 -7.47
C HIS A 70 0.21 -13.82 -6.16
N VAL A 71 -0.95 -14.18 -5.59
CA VAL A 71 -0.98 -15.08 -4.42
C VAL A 71 -0.40 -16.45 -4.77
N THR A 72 -0.76 -16.99 -5.93
CA THR A 72 -0.25 -18.31 -6.37
C THR A 72 1.24 -18.27 -6.68
N LEU A 73 1.78 -17.16 -7.21
CA LEU A 73 3.22 -16.98 -7.40
C LEU A 73 3.98 -16.95 -6.07
N GLY A 74 3.43 -16.30 -5.04
CA GLY A 74 3.97 -16.37 -3.69
C GLY A 74 3.96 -17.79 -3.15
N LEU A 75 2.84 -18.50 -3.29
CA LEU A 75 2.73 -19.90 -2.88
C LEU A 75 3.71 -20.79 -3.64
N LEU A 76 3.88 -20.55 -4.94
CA LEU A 76 4.83 -21.28 -5.77
C LEU A 76 6.27 -21.07 -5.29
N ALA A 77 6.65 -19.82 -5.01
CA ALA A 77 7.96 -19.51 -4.46
C ALA A 77 8.20 -20.26 -3.13
N LEU A 78 7.19 -20.31 -2.25
CA LEU A 78 7.25 -21.06 -1.00
C LEU A 78 7.52 -22.54 -1.27
N VAL A 79 6.67 -23.22 -2.04
CA VAL A 79 6.76 -24.68 -2.19
C VAL A 79 7.98 -25.10 -3.00
N VAL A 80 8.40 -24.32 -4.00
CA VAL A 80 9.64 -24.57 -4.75
C VAL A 80 10.86 -24.42 -3.85
N THR A 81 10.88 -23.39 -2.99
CA THR A 81 12.00 -23.18 -2.06
C THR A 81 12.04 -24.27 -1.00
N THR A 82 10.89 -24.65 -0.43
CA THR A 82 10.81 -25.72 0.56
C THR A 82 11.21 -27.07 -0.04
N GLY A 83 10.70 -27.42 -1.23
CA GLY A 83 11.07 -28.65 -1.93
C GLY A 83 12.56 -28.71 -2.29
N ALA A 84 13.11 -27.63 -2.85
CA ALA A 84 14.53 -27.56 -3.21
C ALA A 84 15.49 -27.68 -2.01
N LEU A 85 15.01 -27.34 -0.80
CA LEU A 85 15.80 -27.39 0.43
C LEU A 85 15.52 -28.66 1.27
N ALA A 86 14.57 -29.50 0.88
CA ALA A 86 14.10 -30.63 1.69
C ALA A 86 15.23 -31.60 2.07
N GLU A 87 16.17 -31.85 1.16
CA GLU A 87 17.33 -32.73 1.39
C GLU A 87 18.53 -32.01 2.02
N ALA A 88 18.56 -30.67 1.97
CA ALA A 88 19.70 -29.88 2.41
C ALA A 88 19.63 -29.46 3.88
N VAL A 89 18.41 -29.30 4.43
CA VAL A 89 18.17 -28.82 5.79
C VAL A 89 16.97 -29.53 6.42
N PRO A 90 16.84 -29.52 7.76
CA PRO A 90 15.66 -30.08 8.42
C PRO A 90 14.35 -29.46 7.90
N ALA A 91 13.29 -30.26 7.79
CA ALA A 91 11.99 -29.85 7.26
C ALA A 91 11.43 -28.54 7.89
N PRO A 92 11.49 -28.33 9.23
CA PRO A 92 11.05 -27.06 9.81
C PRO A 92 11.81 -25.84 9.27
N THR A 93 13.13 -26.00 9.04
CA THR A 93 13.98 -24.95 8.48
C THR A 93 13.65 -24.69 7.02
N ALA A 94 13.47 -25.73 6.21
CA ALA A 94 13.05 -25.61 4.81
C ALA A 94 11.69 -24.90 4.68
N HIS A 95 10.75 -25.22 5.58
CA HIS A 95 9.43 -24.58 5.61
C HIS A 95 9.52 -23.09 5.99
N VAL A 96 10.34 -22.73 6.99
CA VAL A 96 10.54 -21.33 7.36
C VAL A 96 11.18 -20.54 6.22
N LEU A 97 12.22 -21.09 5.59
CA LEU A 97 12.90 -20.43 4.46
C LEU A 97 11.96 -20.26 3.25
N GLY A 98 11.16 -21.26 2.93
CA GLY A 98 10.12 -21.12 1.90
C GLY A 98 9.04 -20.12 2.29
N SER A 99 8.63 -20.08 3.57
CA SER A 99 7.63 -19.11 4.02
C SER A 99 8.10 -17.65 3.86
N LEU A 100 9.42 -17.40 3.93
CA LEU A 100 9.97 -16.08 3.64
C LEU A 100 9.85 -15.71 2.15
N THR A 101 9.97 -16.68 1.23
CA THR A 101 9.86 -16.43 -0.21
C THR A 101 8.41 -16.21 -0.66
N PHE A 102 7.42 -16.60 0.13
CA PHE A 102 6.01 -16.21 -0.09
C PHE A 102 5.82 -14.69 -0.23
N GLY A 103 6.68 -13.90 0.43
CA GLY A 103 6.72 -12.44 0.32
C GLY A 103 6.81 -11.91 -1.12
N ILE A 104 7.37 -12.69 -2.06
CA ILE A 104 7.47 -12.34 -3.48
C ILE A 104 6.08 -12.09 -4.09
N GLY A 105 5.06 -12.86 -3.68
CA GLY A 105 3.68 -12.66 -4.13
C GLY A 105 3.17 -11.25 -3.79
N PHE A 106 3.51 -10.73 -2.61
CA PHE A 106 3.13 -9.37 -2.19
C PHE A 106 3.84 -8.28 -2.98
N VAL A 107 5.07 -8.51 -3.43
CA VAL A 107 5.79 -7.58 -4.31
C VAL A 107 5.04 -7.43 -5.63
N PHE A 108 4.70 -8.56 -6.27
CA PHE A 108 3.91 -8.54 -7.51
C PHE A 108 2.54 -7.91 -7.31
N LEU A 109 1.89 -8.22 -6.19
CA LEU A 109 0.59 -7.66 -5.85
C LEU A 109 0.62 -6.13 -5.72
N THR A 110 1.62 -5.61 -5.02
CA THR A 110 1.80 -4.16 -4.79
C THR A 110 2.14 -3.43 -6.08
N VAL A 111 3.11 -3.95 -6.84
CA VAL A 111 3.57 -3.34 -8.11
C VAL A 111 2.51 -3.47 -9.20
N GLY A 112 1.86 -4.63 -9.28
CA GLY A 112 0.82 -4.94 -10.26
C GLY A 112 -0.53 -4.29 -9.94
N ARG A 113 -0.67 -3.60 -8.80
CA ARG A 113 -1.89 -2.90 -8.36
C ARG A 113 -3.14 -3.77 -8.53
N SER A 114 -3.02 -5.03 -8.13
CA SER A 114 -4.08 -6.02 -8.28
C SER A 114 -5.15 -5.85 -7.21
N GLU A 115 -6.35 -6.34 -7.50
CA GLU A 115 -7.48 -6.23 -6.59
C GLU A 115 -7.67 -7.56 -5.84
N LEU A 116 -7.14 -7.61 -4.62
CA LEU A 116 -7.29 -8.77 -3.76
C LEU A 116 -8.50 -8.59 -2.84
N PHE A 117 -9.29 -9.65 -2.68
CA PHE A 117 -10.44 -9.66 -1.78
C PHE A 117 -10.05 -9.24 -0.34
N THR A 118 -8.92 -9.73 0.17
CA THR A 118 -8.45 -9.46 1.55
C THR A 118 -7.97 -8.03 1.78
N GLU A 119 -7.62 -7.28 0.73
CA GLU A 119 -7.26 -5.86 0.85
C GLU A 119 -8.49 -4.94 0.87
N ASN A 120 -9.61 -5.44 0.37
CA ASN A 120 -10.88 -4.71 0.27
C ASN A 120 -11.66 -4.64 1.59
N PHE A 121 -11.00 -4.82 2.74
CA PHE A 121 -11.61 -4.73 4.06
C PHE A 121 -11.46 -3.34 4.67
N LEU A 122 -10.24 -2.83 4.85
CA LEU A 122 -10.01 -1.61 5.63
C LEU A 122 -10.71 -0.38 5.04
N ILE A 123 -10.34 -0.01 3.81
CA ILE A 123 -10.83 1.23 3.18
C ILE A 123 -12.32 1.16 2.82
N PRO A 124 -12.83 0.08 2.18
CA PRO A 124 -14.25 0.01 1.83
C PRO A 124 -15.17 -0.08 3.05
N VAL A 125 -14.77 -0.79 4.11
CA VAL A 125 -15.56 -0.85 5.36
C VAL A 125 -15.54 0.51 6.07
N ALA A 126 -14.39 1.19 6.15
CA ALA A 126 -14.32 2.55 6.70
C ALA A 126 -15.22 3.53 5.93
N ALA A 127 -15.31 3.41 4.60
CA ALA A 127 -16.21 4.21 3.78
C ALA A 127 -17.70 3.94 4.09
N VAL A 128 -18.07 2.69 4.36
CA VAL A 128 -19.44 2.34 4.79
C VAL A 128 -19.74 2.91 6.17
N LEU A 129 -18.82 2.76 7.13
CA LEU A 129 -19.00 3.24 8.50
C LEU A 129 -19.11 4.76 8.58
N SER A 130 -18.44 5.47 7.67
CA SER A 130 -18.49 6.94 7.55
C SER A 130 -19.64 7.44 6.67
N GLY A 131 -20.50 6.56 6.14
CA GLY A 131 -21.65 6.94 5.31
C GLY A 131 -21.32 7.32 3.87
N HIS A 132 -20.07 7.13 3.42
CA HIS A 132 -19.61 7.44 2.07
C HIS A 132 -19.83 6.31 1.05
N ALA A 133 -20.22 5.11 1.50
CA ALA A 133 -20.49 3.97 0.62
C ALA A 133 -21.68 3.13 1.12
N ALA A 134 -22.41 2.53 0.18
CA ALA A 134 -23.49 1.59 0.50
C ALA A 134 -22.92 0.20 0.84
N LYS A 135 -23.50 -0.45 1.86
CA LYS A 135 -23.18 -1.85 2.25
C LYS A 135 -23.23 -2.82 1.05
N ARG A 136 -24.23 -2.64 0.17
CA ARG A 136 -24.40 -3.44 -1.06
C ARG A 136 -23.23 -3.30 -2.03
N SER A 137 -22.61 -2.12 -2.11
CA SER A 137 -21.47 -1.89 -2.99
C SER A 137 -20.24 -2.67 -2.53
N VAL A 138 -19.99 -2.70 -1.21
CA VAL A 138 -18.89 -3.48 -0.61
C VAL A 138 -19.14 -4.98 -0.76
N ALA A 139 -20.35 -5.46 -0.47
CA ALA A 139 -20.68 -6.87 -0.65
C ALA A 139 -20.52 -7.33 -2.12
N ARG A 140 -20.92 -6.48 -3.08
CA ARG A 140 -20.73 -6.76 -4.52
C ARG A 140 -19.24 -6.80 -4.88
N LEU A 141 -18.46 -5.85 -4.38
CA LEU A 141 -17.01 -5.80 -4.60
C LEU A 141 -16.37 -7.10 -4.11
N TRP A 142 -16.67 -7.52 -2.88
CA TRP A 142 -16.16 -8.74 -2.28
C TRP A 142 -16.47 -10.00 -3.07
N VAL A 143 -17.73 -10.19 -3.48
CA VAL A 143 -18.11 -11.39 -4.25
C VAL A 143 -17.39 -11.42 -5.60
N ILE A 144 -17.27 -10.28 -6.27
CA ILE A 144 -16.60 -10.20 -7.57
C ILE A 144 -15.09 -10.45 -7.42
N THR A 145 -14.42 -9.75 -6.50
CA THR A 145 -12.97 -9.91 -6.33
C THR A 145 -12.61 -11.29 -5.81
N PHE A 146 -13.38 -11.84 -4.87
CA PHE A 146 -13.19 -13.22 -4.39
C PHE A 146 -13.32 -14.23 -5.54
N GLY A 147 -14.38 -14.13 -6.36
CA GLY A 147 -14.57 -15.02 -7.51
C GLY A 147 -13.45 -14.91 -8.55
N LEU A 148 -13.00 -13.69 -8.85
CA LEU A 148 -11.90 -13.46 -9.79
C LEU A 148 -10.55 -13.93 -9.24
N ASN A 149 -10.29 -13.73 -7.95
CA ASN A 149 -9.07 -14.23 -7.31
C ASN A 149 -9.04 -15.77 -7.37
N LEU A 150 -10.15 -16.45 -7.03
CA LEU A 150 -10.24 -17.91 -7.16
C LEU A 150 -10.05 -18.38 -8.61
N ALA A 151 -10.64 -17.70 -9.58
CA ALA A 151 -10.45 -18.02 -10.99
C ALA A 151 -8.98 -17.85 -11.44
N GLY A 152 -8.32 -16.80 -10.96
CA GLY A 152 -6.88 -16.60 -11.17
C GLY A 152 -6.06 -17.73 -10.56
N ILE A 153 -6.30 -18.07 -9.30
CA ILE A 153 -5.62 -19.19 -8.63
C ILE A 153 -5.83 -20.49 -9.43
N ALA A 154 -7.07 -20.82 -9.79
CA ALA A 154 -7.39 -22.03 -10.53
C ALA A 154 -6.66 -22.08 -11.89
N LEU A 155 -6.66 -20.99 -12.66
CA LEU A 155 -5.97 -20.92 -13.93
C LEU A 155 -4.45 -21.11 -13.76
N PHE A 156 -3.85 -20.50 -12.74
CA PHE A 156 -2.42 -20.65 -12.48
C PHE A 156 -2.08 -22.07 -12.04
N VAL A 157 -2.87 -22.66 -11.15
CA VAL A 157 -2.68 -24.03 -10.68
C VAL A 157 -2.79 -25.03 -11.83
N VAL A 158 -3.71 -24.83 -12.78
CA VAL A 158 -3.79 -25.67 -13.99
C VAL A 158 -2.48 -25.64 -14.77
N LEU A 159 -1.87 -24.46 -14.94
CA LEU A 159 -0.57 -24.33 -15.61
C LEU A 159 0.56 -24.98 -14.80
N ALA A 160 0.58 -24.78 -13.49
CA ALA A 160 1.58 -25.35 -12.59
C ALA A 160 1.47 -26.88 -12.46
N SER A 161 0.29 -27.45 -12.72
CA SER A 161 0.05 -28.90 -12.66
C SER A 161 0.41 -29.62 -13.95
N ILE A 162 0.84 -28.91 -15.00
CA ILE A 162 1.29 -29.54 -16.24
C ILE A 162 2.57 -30.37 -15.92
N PRO A 163 2.64 -31.65 -16.34
CA PRO A 163 3.80 -32.48 -16.07
C PRO A 163 5.10 -31.84 -16.57
N GLY A 164 6.12 -31.82 -15.70
CA GLY A 164 7.43 -31.23 -15.99
C GLY A 164 7.52 -29.71 -15.79
N VAL A 165 6.45 -29.04 -15.36
CA VAL A 165 6.52 -27.62 -14.97
C VAL A 165 7.12 -27.46 -13.57
N LEU A 166 6.71 -28.31 -12.63
CA LEU A 166 7.23 -28.33 -11.26
C LEU A 166 7.97 -29.64 -10.99
N GLU A 167 9.07 -29.52 -10.26
CA GLU A 167 9.80 -30.67 -9.75
C GLU A 167 8.96 -31.45 -8.72
N PRO A 168 9.14 -32.78 -8.61
CA PRO A 168 8.37 -33.61 -7.69
C PRO A 168 8.42 -33.14 -6.24
N GLU A 169 9.56 -32.62 -5.78
CA GLU A 169 9.76 -32.15 -4.41
C GLU A 169 8.91 -30.90 -4.11
N ALA A 170 8.73 -30.02 -5.10
CA ALA A 170 7.85 -28.85 -4.96
C ALA A 170 6.38 -29.26 -4.90
N LEU A 171 5.97 -30.28 -5.67
CA LEU A 171 4.63 -30.84 -5.63
C LEU A 171 4.35 -31.54 -4.29
N GLN A 172 5.33 -32.28 -3.76
CA GLN A 172 5.24 -32.90 -2.44
C GLN A 172 5.10 -31.85 -1.33
N ALA A 173 5.93 -30.80 -1.34
CA ALA A 173 5.84 -29.69 -0.39
C ALA A 173 4.47 -28.98 -0.47
N ALA A 174 3.90 -28.84 -1.67
CA ALA A 174 2.56 -28.30 -1.85
C ALA A 174 1.47 -29.22 -1.27
N GLY A 175 1.60 -30.54 -1.45
CA GLY A 175 0.70 -31.54 -0.88
C GLY A 175 0.71 -31.55 0.65
N GLU A 176 1.89 -31.60 1.26
CA GLU A 176 2.06 -31.57 2.72
C GLU A 176 1.48 -30.29 3.34
N LEU A 177 1.69 -29.14 2.68
CA LEU A 177 1.07 -27.89 3.07
C LEU A 177 -0.46 -27.95 2.96
N ALA A 178 -0.99 -28.48 1.86
CA ALA A 178 -2.43 -28.61 1.66
C ALA A 178 -3.08 -29.51 2.72
N ASP A 179 -2.48 -30.66 3.02
CA ASP A 179 -2.97 -31.60 4.04
C ASP A 179 -2.98 -30.93 5.43
N THR A 180 -1.89 -30.26 5.79
CA THR A 180 -1.78 -29.51 7.05
C THR A 180 -2.87 -28.43 7.18
N LEU A 181 -3.23 -27.77 6.08
CA LEU A 181 -4.30 -26.77 6.06
C LEU A 181 -5.69 -27.41 6.11
N ALA A 182 -5.88 -28.55 5.45
CA ALA A 182 -7.15 -29.26 5.35
C ALA A 182 -7.56 -29.94 6.67
N GLU A 183 -6.59 -30.37 7.48
CA GLU A 183 -6.82 -31.00 8.78
C GLU A 183 -7.27 -30.01 9.87
N ARG A 184 -7.20 -28.69 9.62
CA ARG A 184 -7.59 -27.68 10.61
C ARG A 184 -9.09 -27.67 10.88
N ASP A 185 -9.42 -27.75 12.15
CA ASP A 185 -10.77 -27.58 12.66
C ASP A 185 -11.26 -26.11 12.51
N LEU A 186 -12.58 -25.95 12.37
CA LEU A 186 -13.22 -24.67 12.04
C LEU A 186 -12.81 -23.49 12.95
N PRO A 187 -12.70 -23.64 14.29
CA PRO A 187 -12.28 -22.53 15.14
C PRO A 187 -10.84 -22.10 14.85
N ALA A 188 -9.92 -23.05 14.66
CA ALA A 188 -8.53 -22.78 14.31
C ALA A 188 -8.42 -22.13 12.92
N GLY A 189 -9.20 -22.61 11.95
CA GLY A 189 -9.31 -22.00 10.62
C GLY A 189 -9.84 -20.57 10.68
N ALA A 190 -10.90 -20.31 11.44
CA ALA A 190 -11.47 -18.97 11.62
C ALA A 190 -10.47 -18.01 12.30
N ALA A 191 -9.80 -18.45 13.37
CA ALA A 191 -8.76 -17.67 14.03
C ALA A 191 -7.58 -17.36 13.08
N SER A 192 -7.15 -18.34 12.29
CA SER A 192 -6.10 -18.14 11.27
C SER A 192 -6.52 -17.13 10.21
N ALA A 193 -7.78 -17.16 9.77
CA ALA A 193 -8.31 -16.20 8.80
C ALA A 193 -8.33 -14.77 9.38
N VAL A 194 -8.70 -14.60 10.64
CA VAL A 194 -8.65 -13.30 11.34
C VAL A 194 -7.21 -12.79 11.42
N LEU A 195 -6.25 -13.66 11.82
CA LEU A 195 -4.84 -13.29 11.90
C LEU A 195 -4.27 -12.94 10.53
N GLY A 196 -4.56 -13.73 9.49
CA GLY A 196 -4.16 -13.44 8.12
C GLY A 196 -4.73 -12.12 7.62
N GLY A 197 -6.02 -11.86 7.87
CA GLY A 197 -6.65 -10.58 7.54
C GLY A 197 -6.02 -9.38 8.27
N ALA A 198 -5.65 -9.55 9.54
CA ALA A 198 -4.95 -8.53 10.31
C ALA A 198 -3.56 -8.23 9.73
N VAL A 199 -2.80 -9.26 9.35
CA VAL A 199 -1.47 -9.11 8.71
C VAL A 199 -1.60 -8.36 7.38
N ILE A 200 -2.55 -8.73 6.52
CA ILE A 200 -2.80 -8.02 5.25
C ILE A 200 -3.18 -6.56 5.50
N THR A 201 -4.05 -6.31 6.47
CA THR A 201 -4.47 -4.94 6.80
C THR A 201 -3.28 -4.07 7.23
N VAL A 202 -2.41 -4.60 8.09
CA VAL A 202 -1.18 -3.91 8.53
C VAL A 202 -0.23 -3.72 7.34
N PHE A 203 -0.08 -4.73 6.50
CA PHE A 203 0.74 -4.65 5.28
C PHE A 203 0.28 -3.53 4.35
N THR A 204 -1.02 -3.48 4.00
CA THR A 204 -1.57 -2.44 3.12
C THR A 204 -1.37 -1.05 3.72
N TRP A 205 -1.53 -0.92 5.05
CA TRP A 205 -1.28 0.35 5.74
C TRP A 205 0.20 0.77 5.68
N LEU A 206 1.13 -0.17 5.91
CA LEU A 206 2.57 0.09 5.83
C LEU A 206 3.02 0.40 4.40
N ALA A 207 2.48 -0.28 3.40
CA ALA A 207 2.78 -0.02 1.99
C ALA A 207 2.38 1.40 1.58
N GLU A 208 1.20 1.85 1.99
CA GLU A 208 0.74 3.22 1.75
C GLU A 208 1.60 4.26 2.48
N ALA A 209 1.99 3.98 3.73
CA ALA A 209 2.89 4.84 4.49
C ALA A 209 4.27 4.98 3.80
N ALA A 210 4.86 3.86 3.34
CA ALA A 210 6.17 3.85 2.68
C ALA A 210 6.18 4.64 1.37
N GLU A 211 5.13 4.52 0.54
CA GLU A 211 5.02 5.32 -0.69
C GLU A 211 4.93 6.81 -0.41
N SER A 212 4.25 7.19 0.68
CA SER A 212 4.13 8.58 1.09
C SER A 212 5.49 9.19 1.47
N ASP A 213 6.38 8.41 2.09
CA ASP A 213 7.71 8.85 2.51
C ASP A 213 8.72 8.87 1.35
N LEU A 214 8.74 7.85 0.50
CA LEU A 214 9.60 7.82 -0.70
C LEU A 214 9.30 9.00 -1.64
N THR A 215 8.02 9.33 -1.79
CA THR A 215 7.60 10.50 -2.59
C THR A 215 8.07 11.81 -1.94
N ARG A 216 8.04 11.93 -0.62
CA ARG A 216 8.56 13.11 0.11
C ARG A 216 10.07 13.26 -0.05
N LEU A 217 10.81 12.16 0.04
CA LEU A 217 12.27 12.17 -0.16
C LEU A 217 12.63 12.56 -1.60
N SER A 218 12.00 11.95 -2.60
CA SER A 218 12.25 12.25 -4.02
C SER A 218 11.83 13.67 -4.41
N SER A 219 10.75 14.20 -3.81
CA SER A 219 10.28 15.58 -4.06
C SER A 219 10.92 16.64 -3.17
N SER A 220 11.78 16.25 -2.22
CA SER A 220 12.58 17.20 -1.47
C SER A 220 13.57 17.85 -2.44
N PRO A 221 13.57 19.18 -2.61
CA PRO A 221 14.60 19.81 -3.40
C PRO A 221 15.93 19.51 -2.70
N LEU A 222 16.82 18.78 -3.38
CA LEU A 222 18.24 18.80 -3.04
C LEU A 222 18.59 20.28 -2.81
N PRO A 223 19.28 20.64 -1.71
CA PRO A 223 19.67 22.02 -1.50
C PRO A 223 20.57 22.41 -2.67
N SER A 224 19.97 23.06 -3.69
CA SER A 224 20.74 23.62 -4.77
C SER A 224 21.60 24.69 -4.12
N ALA A 225 22.89 24.68 -4.43
CA ALA A 225 23.92 25.57 -3.90
C ALA A 225 23.70 27.07 -4.20
N SER A 226 22.48 27.47 -4.55
CA SER A 226 22.05 28.83 -4.86
C SER A 226 21.12 29.43 -3.80
N SER A 227 20.94 28.77 -2.65
CA SER A 227 20.10 29.28 -1.56
C SER A 227 20.81 30.41 -0.82
N CYS A 228 20.47 31.63 -1.24
CA CYS A 228 20.78 32.94 -0.66
C CYS A 228 21.28 32.92 0.79
N TRP A 229 22.59 33.12 0.96
CA TRP A 229 23.15 33.60 2.22
C TRP A 229 22.72 35.06 2.44
N PRO A 230 22.34 35.46 3.67
CA PRO A 230 22.22 36.88 3.98
C PRO A 230 23.62 37.53 3.88
N PRO A 231 23.77 38.70 3.24
CA PRO A 231 25.04 39.42 3.31
C PRO A 231 25.29 39.89 4.74
N ALA A 232 26.54 39.77 5.18
CA ALA A 232 27.04 40.21 6.48
C ALA A 232 26.89 41.73 6.70
#